data_AF-A0A6C0CZV5-F1
#
_entry.id   AF-A0A6C0CZV5-F1
#
_cell.length_a   1.000
_cell.length_b   1.000
_cell.length_c   1.000
_cell.angle_alpha   90.00
_cell.angle_beta   90.00
_cell.angle_gamma   90.00
#
_symmetry.space_group_name_H-M   'P 1'
#
loop_
_entity.id
_entity.type
_entity.pdbx_description
1 polymer ?
#
loop_
_entity_poly.entity_id
_entity_poly.type
_entity_poly.pdbx_seq_one_letter_code
_entity_poly.pdbx_strand_id
1 'polypeptide(L)'
;MNIVTFTKNINFQKFQHVTSLDKQYFILILLAIFTLFSLLMNNSTLIEWVIGMVFFHSWFDFYIASLEMKIHHGCVMSIIIFEYIFRVPFETHNVITIPLLWTEISSIFYSVRHFLLRNKQSNLIVSCNDVLFFASFFYLRVINFWKQLVLHPILYENMSLYNYRHVVYIAIYILFTLNLYWFSIITRKLVKMLMGIFRKECWLLMSEGFTSFSYFFSFIACLYLYSPHFPYFKYFKYSSFMLETLSVALLSISSYRYHRSVYSAYFQLKKEEQSTYLQYNCLSHPVISNYMLDIVCIHLRSFSSLFNALTSYLAICQTSSSFYFFVLLGVGSFLFHVINMFLFIDYILQLKSTGEKLELFPEKKKIKYDNYDNIDRLNLYPIFLDIVGIGLILYQHPSSFPTSLYHMFLHLVMAISTMIQPFLYLNHAWLHCLLFMETLCLCSINNILVE
;
A
#
# COMPACT_ATOMS: atom_id res chain seq x y z
N MET A 1 -12.84 11.31 61.94
CA MET A 1 -13.81 12.04 61.11
C MET A 1 -13.21 13.43 60.87
N ASN A 2 -12.38 13.57 59.82
CA ASN A 2 -11.56 14.76 59.59
C ASN A 2 -11.94 15.46 58.28
N ILE A 3 -12.01 16.79 58.40
CA ILE A 3 -12.44 17.81 57.45
C ILE A 3 -11.41 17.95 56.31
N VAL A 4 -11.33 16.95 55.43
CA VAL A 4 -10.52 17.02 54.18
C VAL A 4 -11.35 16.56 52.96
N THR A 5 -12.58 16.09 53.17
CA THR A 5 -13.48 15.56 52.14
C THR A 5 -14.34 16.62 51.43
N PHE A 6 -13.92 17.90 51.40
CA PHE A 6 -14.72 18.94 50.74
C PHE A 6 -13.96 19.89 49.79
N THR A 7 -12.64 19.73 49.59
CA THR A 7 -11.85 20.65 48.73
C THR A 7 -10.90 19.98 47.72
N LYS A 8 -11.07 18.71 47.37
CA LYS A 8 -10.41 18.12 46.19
C LYS A 8 -11.43 17.52 45.21
N ASN A 9 -12.44 18.32 44.94
CA ASN A 9 -13.29 18.18 43.78
C ASN A 9 -12.62 18.91 42.60
N ILE A 10 -12.64 18.25 41.43
CA ILE A 10 -12.81 18.87 40.11
C ILE A 10 -11.55 19.37 39.36
N ASN A 11 -11.18 18.59 38.33
CA ASN A 11 -10.78 19.03 36.99
C ASN A 11 -9.82 20.24 36.86
N PHE A 12 -8.58 20.15 37.35
CA PHE A 12 -7.53 21.05 36.83
C PHE A 12 -6.61 20.35 35.84
N GLN A 13 -6.16 19.11 36.09
CA GLN A 13 -5.35 18.37 35.11
C GLN A 13 -6.15 17.96 33.86
N LYS A 14 -7.41 17.53 34.03
CA LYS A 14 -8.28 17.19 32.88
C LYS A 14 -8.66 18.44 32.08
N PHE A 15 -8.79 19.60 32.73
CA PHE A 15 -9.12 20.87 32.08
C PHE A 15 -7.88 21.54 31.46
N GLN A 16 -6.70 21.43 32.08
CA GLN A 16 -5.41 21.84 31.49
C GLN A 16 -5.07 20.99 30.27
N HIS A 17 -5.30 19.68 30.32
CA HIS A 17 -5.05 18.79 29.19
C HIS A 17 -6.06 18.99 28.04
N VAL A 18 -7.31 19.33 28.36
CA VAL A 18 -8.33 19.69 27.34
C VAL A 18 -8.06 21.08 26.74
N THR A 19 -7.72 22.08 27.57
CA THR A 19 -7.38 23.44 27.09
C THR A 19 -6.06 23.50 26.33
N SER A 20 -5.09 22.63 26.61
CA SER A 20 -3.86 22.52 25.82
C SER A 20 -4.10 21.88 24.46
N LEU A 21 -4.93 20.83 24.40
CA LEU A 21 -5.37 20.20 23.15
C LEU A 21 -6.18 21.18 22.27
N ASP A 22 -7.08 21.96 22.87
CA ASP A 22 -7.87 22.96 22.14
C ASP A 22 -7.01 24.04 21.47
N LYS A 23 -5.97 24.51 22.18
CA LYS A 23 -5.01 25.47 21.65
C LYS A 23 -4.21 24.86 20.50
N GLN A 24 -3.82 23.59 20.60
CA GLN A 24 -3.12 22.89 19.52
C GLN A 24 -3.98 22.75 18.26
N TYR A 25 -5.25 22.33 18.39
CA TYR A 25 -6.16 22.23 17.24
C TYR A 25 -6.45 23.59 16.60
N PHE A 26 -6.58 24.64 17.40
CA PHE A 26 -6.76 26.00 16.87
C PHE A 26 -5.53 26.48 16.09
N ILE A 27 -4.32 26.24 16.61
CA ILE A 27 -3.07 26.56 15.91
C ILE A 27 -2.97 25.79 14.58
N LEU A 28 -3.34 24.49 14.57
CA LEU A 28 -3.37 23.68 13.35
C LEU A 28 -4.34 24.23 12.31
N ILE A 29 -5.54 24.65 12.73
CA ILE A 29 -6.53 25.27 11.82
C ILE A 29 -5.98 26.58 11.26
N LEU A 30 -5.41 27.45 12.10
CA LEU A 30 -4.82 28.72 11.63
C LEU A 30 -3.67 28.48 10.66
N LEU A 31 -2.77 27.53 10.96
CA LEU A 31 -1.66 27.17 10.09
C LEU A 31 -2.19 26.66 8.73
N ALA A 32 -3.14 25.73 8.73
CA ALA A 32 -3.70 25.20 7.50
C ALA A 32 -4.49 26.23 6.68
N ILE A 33 -5.22 27.15 7.33
CA ILE A 33 -5.87 28.29 6.65
C ILE A 33 -4.83 29.24 6.05
N PHE A 34 -3.77 29.55 6.80
CA PHE A 34 -2.69 30.42 6.32
C PHE A 34 -1.92 29.78 5.17
N THR A 35 -1.72 28.47 5.20
CA THR A 35 -1.20 27.68 4.09
C THR A 35 -2.11 27.79 2.86
N LEU A 36 -3.42 27.55 3.02
CA LEU A 36 -4.38 27.68 1.93
C LEU A 36 -4.38 29.09 1.33
N PHE A 37 -4.38 30.13 2.16
CA PHE A 37 -4.31 31.52 1.72
C PHE A 37 -3.04 31.80 0.92
N SER A 38 -1.89 31.36 1.43
CA SER A 38 -0.58 31.58 0.77
C SER A 38 -0.50 30.87 -0.58
N LEU A 39 -1.04 29.65 -0.67
CA LEU A 39 -1.15 28.88 -1.92
C LEU A 39 -2.09 29.57 -2.93
N LEU A 40 -3.25 30.06 -2.49
CA LEU A 40 -4.21 30.76 -3.37
C LEU A 40 -3.65 32.07 -3.94
N MET A 41 -2.86 32.80 -3.15
CA MET A 41 -2.22 34.04 -3.59
C MET A 41 -1.00 33.80 -4.49
N ASN A 42 -0.50 32.56 -4.59
CA ASN A 42 0.69 32.16 -5.33
C ASN A 42 1.89 33.10 -5.11
N ASN A 43 2.07 33.55 -3.86
CA ASN A 43 3.10 34.52 -3.49
C ASN A 43 4.29 33.79 -2.85
N SER A 44 5.43 33.83 -3.53
CA SER A 44 6.68 33.16 -3.12
C SER A 44 7.10 33.52 -1.70
N THR A 45 7.02 34.79 -1.34
CA THR A 45 7.39 35.25 0.00
C THR A 45 6.51 34.62 1.06
N LEU A 46 5.17 34.64 0.88
CA LEU A 46 4.24 34.04 1.82
C LEU A 46 4.46 32.54 1.98
N ILE A 47 4.76 31.85 0.88
CA ILE A 47 5.09 30.42 0.91
C ILE A 47 6.32 30.17 1.80
N GLU A 48 7.40 30.94 1.66
CA GLU A 48 8.58 30.80 2.53
C GLU A 48 8.27 31.04 4.02
N TRP A 49 7.43 32.03 4.34
CA TRP A 49 6.98 32.26 5.72
C TRP A 49 6.23 31.05 6.27
N VAL A 50 5.31 30.48 5.49
CA VAL A 50 4.57 29.27 5.88
C VAL A 50 5.52 28.10 6.13
N ILE A 51 6.54 27.91 5.28
CA ILE A 51 7.53 26.83 5.44
C ILE A 51 8.32 26.99 6.72
N GLY A 52 8.76 28.21 7.03
CA GLY A 52 9.41 28.51 8.30
C GLY A 52 8.53 28.17 9.49
N MET A 53 7.23 28.52 9.43
CA MET A 53 6.27 28.16 10.48
C MET A 53 6.06 26.65 10.59
N VAL A 54 5.96 25.93 9.47
CA VAL A 54 5.86 24.46 9.43
C VAL A 54 7.10 23.84 10.06
N PHE A 55 8.30 24.32 9.74
CA PHE A 55 9.54 23.85 10.34
C PHE A 55 9.53 24.01 11.87
N PHE A 56 9.21 25.20 12.37
CA PHE A 56 9.15 25.45 13.82
C PHE A 56 8.06 24.62 14.51
N HIS A 57 6.90 24.46 13.86
CA HIS A 57 5.83 23.61 14.35
C HIS A 57 6.27 22.15 14.44
N SER A 58 6.83 21.59 13.37
CA SER A 58 7.35 20.22 13.33
C SER A 58 8.47 20.00 14.34
N TRP A 59 9.37 20.97 14.51
CA TRP A 59 10.44 20.91 15.51
C TRP A 59 9.90 20.82 16.94
N PHE A 60 8.94 21.68 17.29
CA PHE A 60 8.33 21.67 18.62
C PHE A 60 7.53 20.39 18.85
N ASP A 61 6.69 20.00 17.89
CA ASP A 61 5.81 18.84 18.01
C ASP A 61 6.61 17.53 18.04
N PHE A 62 7.76 17.45 17.37
CA PHE A 62 8.65 16.27 17.38
C PHE A 62 9.01 15.77 18.80
N TYR A 63 9.12 16.66 19.79
CA TYR A 63 9.44 16.24 21.16
C TYR A 63 8.26 15.61 21.89
N ILE A 64 7.03 16.01 21.56
CA ILE A 64 5.81 15.66 22.30
C ILE A 64 4.91 14.66 21.55
N ALA A 65 5.08 14.49 20.24
CA ALA A 65 4.19 13.68 19.41
C ALA A 65 4.37 12.17 19.59
N SER A 66 3.44 11.38 19.04
CA SER A 66 3.58 9.92 18.91
C SER A 66 4.70 9.56 17.93
N LEU A 67 5.24 8.33 18.02
CA LEU A 67 6.35 7.87 17.15
C LEU A 67 6.07 8.09 15.66
N GLU A 68 4.87 7.73 15.18
CA GLU A 68 4.45 7.94 13.78
C GLU A 68 4.58 9.41 13.36
N MET A 69 4.19 10.32 14.24
CA MET A 69 4.21 11.75 13.97
C MET A 69 5.60 12.35 14.14
N LYS A 70 6.45 11.78 15.01
CA LYS A 70 7.88 12.10 15.05
C LYS A 70 8.56 11.73 13.74
N ILE A 71 8.26 10.55 13.17
CA ILE A 71 8.80 10.14 11.87
C ILE A 71 8.33 11.11 10.78
N HIS A 72 7.05 11.46 10.76
CA HIS A 72 6.50 12.45 9.83
C HIS A 72 7.25 13.80 9.91
N HIS A 73 7.31 14.41 11.09
CA HIS A 73 7.97 15.69 11.32
C HIS A 73 9.47 15.63 11.03
N GLY A 74 10.13 14.52 11.38
CA GLY A 74 11.54 14.28 11.06
C GLY A 74 11.80 14.30 9.55
N CYS A 75 10.90 13.70 8.76
CA CYS A 75 10.99 13.72 7.30
C CYS A 75 10.75 15.13 6.73
N VAL A 76 9.72 15.83 7.19
CA VAL A 76 9.44 17.23 6.78
C VAL A 76 10.64 18.14 7.09
N MET A 77 11.18 18.07 8.31
CA MET A 77 12.36 18.85 8.69
C MET A 77 13.58 18.48 7.85
N SER A 78 13.80 17.20 7.54
CA SER A 78 14.92 16.75 6.72
C SER A 78 14.87 17.34 5.30
N ILE A 79 13.68 17.44 4.71
CA ILE A 79 13.48 18.07 3.40
C ILE A 79 13.80 19.57 3.48
N ILE A 80 13.20 20.29 4.44
CA ILE A 80 13.39 21.74 4.59
C ILE A 80 14.87 22.08 4.87
N ILE A 81 15.52 21.33 5.76
CA ILE A 81 16.94 21.50 6.09
C ILE A 81 17.81 21.26 4.85
N PHE A 82 17.51 20.22 4.07
CA PHE A 82 18.24 19.95 2.84
C PHE A 82 18.10 21.10 1.84
N GLU A 83 16.87 21.55 1.56
CA GLU A 83 16.61 22.64 0.63
C GLU A 83 17.35 23.92 1.03
N TYR A 84 17.38 24.23 2.33
CA TYR A 84 18.08 25.38 2.88
C TYR A 84 19.61 25.27 2.79
N ILE A 85 20.18 24.13 3.20
CA ILE A 85 21.64 23.92 3.19
C ILE A 85 22.20 23.94 1.75
N PHE A 86 21.50 23.29 0.82
CA PHE A 86 21.95 23.14 -0.56
C PHE A 86 21.47 24.26 -1.49
N ARG A 87 20.71 25.24 -0.98
CA ARG A 87 20.18 26.39 -1.74
C ARG A 87 19.49 25.95 -3.03
N VAL A 88 18.56 25.01 -2.90
CA VAL A 88 17.80 24.47 -4.03
C VAL A 88 17.06 25.61 -4.76
N PRO A 89 17.14 25.72 -6.10
CA PRO A 89 16.47 26.75 -6.88
C PRO A 89 14.97 26.80 -6.61
N PHE A 90 14.41 28.01 -6.66
CA PHE A 90 13.01 28.28 -6.31
C PHE A 90 12.02 27.42 -7.10
N GLU A 91 12.29 27.12 -8.37
CA GLU A 91 11.45 26.25 -9.19
C GLU A 91 11.40 24.82 -8.65
N THR A 92 12.55 24.27 -8.23
CA THR A 92 12.64 22.91 -7.68
C THR A 92 12.08 22.85 -6.26
N HIS A 93 12.33 23.90 -5.48
CA HIS A 93 11.74 24.07 -4.16
C HIS A 93 10.21 24.02 -4.22
N ASN A 94 9.58 24.78 -5.13
CA ASN A 94 8.12 24.79 -5.27
C ASN A 94 7.54 23.43 -5.67
N VAL A 95 8.25 22.67 -6.51
CA VAL A 95 7.84 21.30 -6.88
C VAL A 95 7.73 20.41 -5.65
N ILE A 96 8.53 20.65 -4.61
CA ILE A 96 8.53 19.87 -3.37
C ILE A 96 7.54 20.45 -2.36
N THR A 97 7.64 21.75 -2.11
CA THR A 97 7.00 22.36 -0.96
C THR A 97 5.51 22.60 -1.17
N ILE A 98 5.08 22.94 -2.38
CA ILE A 98 3.65 23.15 -2.65
C ILE A 98 2.86 21.86 -2.38
N PRO A 99 3.23 20.68 -2.92
CA PRO A 99 2.55 19.43 -2.58
C PRO A 99 2.57 19.09 -1.08
N LEU A 100 3.67 19.36 -0.36
CA LEU A 100 3.75 19.17 1.09
C LEU A 100 2.72 20.06 1.80
N LEU A 101 2.63 21.33 1.44
CA LEU A 101 1.68 22.28 2.01
C LEU A 101 0.22 21.91 1.71
N TRP A 102 -0.08 21.39 0.51
CA TRP A 102 -1.42 20.87 0.17
C TRP A 102 -1.87 19.77 1.14
N THR A 103 -0.96 18.98 1.70
CA THR A 103 -1.33 17.92 2.65
C THR A 103 -1.92 18.46 3.96
N GLU A 104 -1.61 19.70 4.35
CA GLU A 104 -2.10 20.27 5.60
C GLU A 104 -3.58 20.68 5.56
N ILE A 105 -4.15 20.83 4.37
CA ILE A 105 -5.56 21.23 4.23
C ILE A 105 -6.50 20.14 4.75
N SER A 106 -6.17 18.85 4.59
CA SER A 106 -7.01 17.79 5.15
C SER A 106 -7.00 17.78 6.69
N SER A 107 -5.96 18.34 7.33
CA SER A 107 -5.87 18.52 8.78
C SER A 107 -6.94 19.49 9.33
N ILE A 108 -7.49 20.37 8.49
CA ILE A 108 -8.61 21.27 8.84
C ILE A 108 -9.82 20.43 9.25
N PHE A 109 -10.27 19.52 8.40
CA PHE A 109 -11.45 18.69 8.66
C PHE A 109 -11.24 17.74 9.84
N TYR A 110 -10.00 17.26 10.04
CA TYR A 110 -9.65 16.49 11.23
C TYR A 110 -9.84 17.30 12.52
N SER A 111 -9.35 18.54 12.54
CA SER A 111 -9.44 19.43 13.70
C SER A 111 -10.87 19.92 13.94
N VAL A 112 -11.61 20.29 12.88
CA VAL A 112 -13.02 20.68 12.94
C VAL A 112 -13.88 19.55 13.52
N ARG A 113 -13.61 18.30 13.17
CA ARG A 113 -14.31 17.13 13.73
C ARG A 113 -14.29 17.12 15.26
N HIS A 114 -13.13 17.38 15.86
CA HIS A 114 -12.98 17.42 17.32
C HIS A 114 -13.84 18.52 17.94
N PHE A 115 -13.87 19.70 17.32
CA PHE A 115 -14.72 20.81 17.76
C PHE A 115 -16.22 20.47 17.65
N LEU A 116 -16.65 19.88 16.54
CA LEU A 116 -18.05 19.48 16.32
C LEU A 116 -18.54 18.47 17.36
N LEU A 117 -17.74 17.43 17.63
CA LEU A 117 -18.07 16.40 18.62
C LEU A 117 -18.16 16.96 20.03
N ARG A 118 -17.24 17.85 20.40
CA ARG A 118 -17.23 18.49 21.72
C ARG A 118 -18.47 19.35 21.94
N ASN A 119 -18.87 20.10 20.93
CA ASN A 119 -20.04 20.98 20.98
C ASN A 119 -21.36 20.24 20.75
N LYS A 120 -21.34 18.90 20.76
CA LYS A 120 -22.51 18.04 20.58
C LYS A 120 -23.34 18.44 19.36
N GLN A 121 -22.66 18.81 18.28
CA GLN A 121 -23.31 19.15 17.02
C GLN A 121 -24.07 17.96 16.44
N SER A 122 -25.01 18.23 15.54
CA SER A 122 -25.84 17.18 14.94
C SER A 122 -24.97 16.11 14.26
N ASN A 123 -25.42 14.85 14.36
CA ASN A 123 -24.73 13.72 13.72
C ASN A 123 -24.53 13.93 12.22
N LEU A 124 -25.47 14.62 11.55
CA LEU A 124 -25.38 14.92 10.12
C LEU A 124 -24.19 15.84 9.81
N ILE A 125 -23.97 16.90 10.58
CA ILE A 125 -22.82 17.81 10.39
C ILE A 125 -21.49 17.07 10.60
N VAL A 126 -21.42 16.24 11.64
CA VAL A 126 -20.24 15.40 11.90
C VAL A 126 -19.97 14.44 10.74
N SER A 127 -21.00 13.77 10.23
CA SER A 127 -20.88 12.87 9.08
C SER A 127 -20.45 13.60 7.80
N CYS A 128 -20.99 14.79 7.52
CA CYS A 128 -20.54 15.61 6.39
C CYS A 128 -19.05 15.96 6.50
N ASN A 129 -18.59 16.38 7.68
CA ASN A 129 -17.18 16.65 7.93
C ASN A 129 -16.30 15.39 7.76
N ASP A 130 -16.75 14.23 8.21
CA ASP A 130 -16.03 12.96 8.05
C ASP A 130 -15.87 12.58 6.56
N VAL A 131 -16.89 12.83 5.74
CA VAL A 131 -16.82 12.64 4.27
C VAL A 131 -15.84 13.63 3.63
N LEU A 132 -15.88 14.91 4.02
CA LEU A 132 -14.95 15.92 3.51
C LEU A 132 -13.50 15.62 3.93
N PHE A 133 -13.30 15.15 5.16
CA PHE A 133 -11.99 14.67 5.61
C PHE A 133 -11.51 13.49 4.76
N PHE A 134 -12.35 12.48 4.53
CA PHE A 134 -11.99 11.34 3.68
C PHE A 134 -11.60 11.77 2.27
N ALA A 135 -12.45 12.59 1.61
CA ALA A 135 -12.24 13.03 0.24
C ALA A 135 -10.99 13.91 0.11
N SER A 136 -10.81 14.89 1.01
CA SER A 136 -9.63 15.75 1.01
C SER A 136 -8.34 15.00 1.34
N PHE A 137 -8.37 14.06 2.30
CA PHE A 137 -7.22 13.22 2.60
C PHE A 137 -6.84 12.35 1.40
N PHE A 138 -7.81 11.65 0.79
CA PHE A 138 -7.55 10.82 -0.38
C PHE A 138 -7.00 11.65 -1.55
N TYR A 139 -7.62 12.77 -1.86
CA TYR A 139 -7.17 13.59 -2.98
C TYR A 139 -5.81 14.25 -2.71
N LEU A 140 -5.63 14.94 -1.59
CA LEU A 140 -4.43 15.76 -1.36
C LEU A 140 -3.23 14.92 -0.88
N ARG A 141 -3.44 14.00 0.05
CA ARG A 141 -2.35 13.22 0.68
C ARG A 141 -2.02 11.92 -0.05
N VAL A 142 -2.95 11.38 -0.85
CA VAL A 142 -2.70 10.20 -1.66
C VAL A 142 -2.49 10.58 -3.12
N ILE A 143 -3.53 11.03 -3.83
CA ILE A 143 -3.46 11.25 -5.28
C ILE A 143 -2.51 12.39 -5.66
N ASN A 144 -2.65 13.55 -5.04
CA ASN A 144 -1.89 14.74 -5.40
C ASN A 144 -0.43 14.61 -4.98
N PHE A 145 -0.17 14.13 -3.75
CA PHE A 145 1.17 13.80 -3.28
C PHE A 145 1.87 12.80 -4.22
N TRP A 146 1.15 11.74 -4.60
CA TRP A 146 1.64 10.75 -5.57
C TRP A 146 2.03 11.38 -6.90
N LYS A 147 1.10 12.14 -7.51
CA LYS A 147 1.28 12.70 -8.85
C LYS A 147 2.31 13.83 -8.90
N GLN A 148 2.26 14.76 -7.94
CA GLN A 148 3.05 16.00 -7.97
C GLN A 148 4.41 15.87 -7.28
N LEU A 149 4.59 14.90 -6.39
CA LEU A 149 5.86 14.72 -5.69
C LEU A 149 6.53 13.41 -6.08
N VAL A 150 5.83 12.28 -5.92
CA VAL A 150 6.46 10.97 -6.11
C VAL A 150 6.69 10.62 -7.58
N LEU A 151 5.79 10.98 -8.48
CA LEU A 151 5.93 10.71 -9.91
C LEU A 151 6.52 11.87 -10.72
N HIS A 152 6.88 12.98 -10.08
CA HIS A 152 7.25 14.19 -10.81
C HIS A 152 8.65 14.07 -11.44
N PRO A 153 8.79 13.93 -12.77
CA PRO A 153 10.09 13.61 -13.38
C PRO A 153 11.14 14.71 -13.15
N ILE A 154 10.70 15.97 -13.22
CA ILE A 154 11.55 17.16 -13.02
C ILE A 154 12.15 17.18 -11.60
N LEU A 155 11.47 16.61 -10.60
CA LEU A 155 12.02 16.53 -9.25
C LEU A 155 13.32 15.72 -9.26
N TYR A 156 13.29 14.54 -9.87
CA TYR A 156 14.43 13.62 -9.92
C TYR A 156 15.56 14.14 -10.79
N GLU A 157 15.23 14.78 -11.90
CA GLU A 157 16.20 15.43 -12.78
C GLU A 157 16.94 16.55 -12.03
N ASN A 158 16.23 17.47 -11.39
CA ASN A 158 16.84 18.57 -10.67
C ASN A 158 17.61 18.09 -9.43
N MET A 159 17.10 17.07 -8.73
CA MET A 159 17.75 16.50 -7.56
C MET A 159 19.01 15.70 -7.90
N SER A 160 19.17 15.22 -9.14
CA SER A 160 20.37 14.51 -9.58
C SER A 160 21.66 15.33 -9.42
N LEU A 161 21.54 16.66 -9.45
CA LEU A 161 22.63 17.63 -9.34
C LEU A 161 23.23 17.74 -7.93
N TYR A 162 22.58 17.19 -6.90
CA TYR A 162 23.00 17.33 -5.51
C TYR A 162 23.58 16.05 -4.92
N ASN A 163 24.68 16.22 -4.19
CA ASN A 163 25.18 15.19 -3.29
C ASN A 163 24.17 14.97 -2.15
N TYR A 164 23.96 13.72 -1.74
CA TYR A 164 22.98 13.32 -0.70
C TYR A 164 21.49 13.49 -1.04
N ARG A 165 21.12 13.65 -2.31
CA ARG A 165 19.71 13.66 -2.80
C ARG A 165 18.83 12.52 -2.26
N HIS A 166 19.45 11.38 -1.93
CA HIS A 166 18.78 10.22 -1.35
C HIS A 166 18.06 10.53 -0.03
N VAL A 167 18.53 11.51 0.75
CA VAL A 167 17.86 11.95 1.98
C VAL A 167 16.47 12.49 1.68
N VAL A 168 16.35 13.34 0.64
CA VAL A 168 15.06 13.89 0.21
C VAL A 168 14.15 12.78 -0.33
N TYR A 169 14.69 11.89 -1.17
CA TYR A 169 13.91 10.77 -1.69
C TYR A 169 13.37 9.90 -0.55
N ILE A 170 14.23 9.46 0.37
CA ILE A 170 13.83 8.64 1.52
C ILE A 170 12.75 9.36 2.35
N ALA A 171 12.92 10.66 2.63
CA ALA A 171 11.93 11.43 3.36
C ALA A 171 10.56 11.49 2.64
N ILE A 172 10.55 11.75 1.33
CA ILE A 172 9.33 11.77 0.51
C ILE A 172 8.63 10.41 0.53
N TYR A 173 9.37 9.32 0.37
CA TYR A 173 8.80 7.97 0.40
C TYR A 173 8.25 7.60 1.76
N ILE A 174 8.96 7.91 2.85
CA ILE A 174 8.45 7.65 4.21
C ILE A 174 7.18 8.46 4.47
N LEU A 175 7.13 9.73 4.08
CA LEU A 175 5.93 10.56 4.20
C LEU A 175 4.75 9.97 3.43
N PHE A 176 4.99 9.50 2.21
CA PHE A 176 3.94 8.91 1.39
C PHE A 176 3.44 7.58 1.97
N THR A 177 4.34 6.73 2.47
CA THR A 177 4.00 5.51 3.20
C THR A 177 3.15 5.80 4.44
N LEU A 178 3.51 6.82 5.23
CA LEU A 178 2.72 7.24 6.39
C LEU A 178 1.32 7.72 5.96
N ASN A 179 1.23 8.50 4.88
CA ASN A 179 -0.05 8.92 4.32
C ASN A 179 -0.93 7.73 3.92
N LEU A 180 -0.37 6.70 3.31
CA LEU A 180 -1.13 5.49 3.01
C LEU A 180 -1.48 4.66 4.24
N TYR A 181 -0.57 4.55 5.19
CA TYR A 181 -0.86 3.88 6.44
C TYR A 181 -2.06 4.54 7.14
N TRP A 182 -2.08 5.87 7.26
CA TRP A 182 -3.23 6.59 7.79
C TRP A 182 -4.47 6.47 6.91
N PHE A 183 -4.32 6.52 5.58
CA PHE A 183 -5.43 6.26 4.66
C PHE A 183 -6.05 4.88 4.88
N SER A 184 -5.23 3.85 5.09
CA SER A 184 -5.70 2.48 5.35
C SER A 184 -6.51 2.41 6.65
N ILE A 185 -6.11 3.13 7.70
CA ILE A 185 -6.84 3.23 8.97
C ILE A 185 -8.20 3.92 8.75
N ILE A 186 -8.22 5.01 7.99
CA ILE A 186 -9.44 5.77 7.68
C ILE A 186 -10.39 4.89 6.86
N THR A 187 -9.91 4.26 5.79
CA THR A 187 -10.68 3.36 4.93
C THR A 187 -11.21 2.18 5.73
N ARG A 188 -10.44 1.60 6.66
CA ARG A 188 -10.92 0.53 7.55
C ARG A 188 -12.12 0.98 8.39
N LYS A 189 -12.14 2.22 8.89
CA LYS A 189 -13.30 2.77 9.62
C LYS A 189 -14.51 2.90 8.70
N LEU A 190 -14.32 3.41 7.49
CA LEU A 190 -15.37 3.55 6.48
C LEU A 190 -15.96 2.17 6.12
N VAL A 191 -15.11 1.19 5.83
CA VAL A 191 -15.50 -0.18 5.52
C VAL A 191 -16.29 -0.80 6.67
N LYS A 192 -15.85 -0.66 7.92
CA LYS A 192 -16.61 -1.15 9.08
C LYS A 192 -18.00 -0.51 9.19
N MET A 193 -18.13 0.77 8.88
CA MET A 193 -19.41 1.47 8.84
C MET A 193 -20.31 0.91 7.72
N LEU A 194 -19.78 0.75 6.51
CA LEU A 194 -20.50 0.17 5.37
C LEU A 194 -20.90 -1.30 5.62
N MET A 195 -20.05 -2.06 6.30
CA MET A 195 -20.34 -3.42 6.76
C MET A 195 -21.43 -3.49 7.84
N GLY A 196 -21.76 -2.37 8.49
CA GLY A 196 -22.94 -2.29 9.37
C GLY A 196 -24.25 -2.18 8.60
N ILE A 197 -24.22 -1.77 7.33
CA ILE A 197 -25.41 -1.56 6.49
C ILE A 197 -25.88 -2.87 5.86
N PHE A 198 -24.94 -3.69 5.38
CA PHE A 198 -25.24 -4.99 4.77
C PHE A 198 -24.79 -6.15 5.64
N ARG A 199 -25.53 -7.25 5.56
CA ARG A 199 -25.16 -8.54 6.16
C ARG A 199 -23.75 -8.96 5.72
N LYS A 200 -22.91 -9.45 6.65
CA LYS A 200 -21.50 -9.83 6.38
C LYS A 200 -21.38 -10.85 5.25
N GLU A 201 -22.37 -11.71 5.13
CA GLU A 201 -22.52 -12.74 4.12
C GLU A 201 -22.60 -12.15 2.69
N CYS A 202 -23.29 -11.01 2.53
CA CYS A 202 -23.38 -10.31 1.25
C CYS A 202 -22.02 -9.75 0.83
N TRP A 203 -21.25 -9.18 1.76
CA TRP A 203 -19.92 -8.66 1.48
C TRP A 203 -18.94 -9.74 1.04
N LEU A 204 -19.01 -10.93 1.64
CA LEU A 204 -18.17 -12.05 1.22
C LEU A 204 -18.50 -12.50 -0.19
N LEU A 205 -19.79 -12.73 -0.48
CA LEU A 205 -20.25 -13.16 -1.80
C LEU A 205 -19.88 -12.15 -2.88
N MET A 206 -20.05 -10.85 -2.61
CA MET A 206 -19.64 -9.79 -3.51
C MET A 206 -18.12 -9.75 -3.70
N SER A 207 -17.35 -9.91 -2.61
CA SER A 207 -15.89 -9.95 -2.65
C SER A 207 -15.40 -11.11 -3.50
N GLU A 208 -15.81 -12.34 -3.21
CA GLU A 208 -15.38 -13.54 -3.95
C GLU A 208 -15.89 -13.53 -5.40
N GLY A 209 -17.08 -12.97 -5.64
CA GLY A 209 -17.59 -12.74 -6.98
C GLY A 209 -16.72 -11.77 -7.78
N PHE A 210 -16.29 -10.67 -7.17
CA PHE A 210 -15.40 -9.69 -7.79
C PHE A 210 -13.99 -10.25 -8.00
N THR A 211 -13.38 -10.86 -6.98
CA THR A 211 -12.02 -11.41 -7.05
C THR A 211 -11.92 -12.47 -8.15
N SER A 212 -12.95 -13.32 -8.31
CA SER A 212 -13.03 -14.33 -9.37
C SER A 212 -12.72 -13.78 -10.77
N PHE A 213 -13.16 -12.56 -11.10
CA PHE A 213 -12.97 -11.98 -12.43
C PHE A 213 -11.86 -10.93 -12.48
N SER A 214 -11.53 -10.32 -11.35
CA SER A 214 -10.62 -9.18 -11.29
C SER A 214 -9.25 -9.43 -11.93
N TYR A 215 -8.69 -10.64 -11.82
CA TYR A 215 -7.35 -10.92 -12.34
C TYR A 215 -7.32 -11.00 -13.88
N PHE A 216 -8.45 -11.22 -14.55
CA PHE A 216 -8.52 -11.15 -16.01
C PHE A 216 -8.23 -9.74 -16.55
N PHE A 217 -8.46 -8.68 -15.75
CA PHE A 217 -8.04 -7.34 -16.14
C PHE A 217 -6.53 -7.25 -16.31
N SER A 218 -5.74 -7.92 -15.47
CA SER A 218 -4.28 -8.00 -15.60
C SER A 218 -3.87 -8.66 -16.91
N PHE A 219 -4.55 -9.73 -17.32
CA PHE A 219 -4.29 -10.38 -18.60
C PHE A 219 -4.58 -9.46 -19.80
N ILE A 220 -5.73 -8.78 -19.80
CA ILE A 220 -6.10 -7.81 -20.84
C ILE A 220 -5.07 -6.67 -20.90
N ALA A 221 -4.64 -6.16 -19.75
CA ALA A 221 -3.62 -5.12 -19.67
C ALA A 221 -2.27 -5.57 -20.25
N CYS A 222 -1.80 -6.78 -19.93
CA CYS A 222 -0.59 -7.33 -20.54
C CYS A 222 -0.72 -7.42 -22.06
N LEU A 223 -1.86 -7.94 -22.56
CA LEU A 223 -2.10 -8.03 -24.00
C LEU A 223 -2.04 -6.66 -24.68
N TYR A 224 -2.65 -5.65 -24.06
CA TYR A 224 -2.67 -4.29 -24.57
C TYR A 224 -1.26 -3.66 -24.56
N LEU A 225 -0.56 -3.70 -23.41
CA LEU A 225 0.73 -3.03 -23.24
C LEU A 225 1.87 -3.70 -24.02
N TYR A 226 1.84 -5.02 -24.18
CA TYR A 226 2.83 -5.76 -24.96
C TYR A 226 2.45 -5.92 -26.44
N SER A 227 1.24 -5.49 -26.86
CA SER A 227 0.80 -5.59 -28.26
C SER A 227 1.78 -5.03 -29.29
N PRO A 228 2.54 -3.94 -29.04
CA PRO A 228 3.53 -3.43 -30.02
C PRO A 228 4.68 -4.42 -30.28
N HIS A 229 4.95 -5.32 -29.33
CA HIS A 229 6.09 -6.23 -29.37
C HIS A 229 5.74 -7.63 -29.92
N PHE A 230 4.45 -7.94 -30.11
CA PHE A 230 3.99 -9.26 -30.56
C PHE A 230 4.64 -9.75 -31.86
N PRO A 231 4.85 -8.91 -32.90
CA PRO A 231 5.52 -9.34 -34.13
C PRO A 231 6.97 -9.80 -33.92
N TYR A 232 7.59 -9.40 -32.81
CA TYR A 232 9.00 -9.62 -32.49
C TYR A 232 9.24 -10.76 -31.50
N PHE A 233 8.20 -11.50 -31.08
CA PHE A 233 8.32 -12.59 -30.11
C PHE A 233 9.26 -13.73 -30.53
N LYS A 234 9.56 -13.84 -31.84
CA LYS A 234 10.58 -14.77 -32.36
C LYS A 234 12.01 -14.44 -31.90
N TYR A 235 12.27 -13.21 -31.47
CA TYR A 235 13.58 -12.80 -30.96
C TYR A 235 13.64 -12.99 -29.45
N PHE A 236 14.76 -13.52 -28.95
CA PHE A 236 14.97 -13.83 -27.54
C PHE A 236 14.70 -12.64 -26.59
N LYS A 237 14.97 -11.39 -27.05
CA LYS A 237 14.68 -10.17 -26.28
C LYS A 237 13.19 -10.00 -25.93
N TYR A 238 12.28 -10.49 -26.79
CA TYR A 238 10.84 -10.29 -26.63
C TYR A 238 10.09 -11.58 -26.25
N SER A 239 10.76 -12.74 -26.23
CA SER A 239 10.13 -14.01 -25.82
C SER A 239 9.78 -14.03 -24.33
N SER A 240 10.48 -13.24 -23.51
CA SER A 240 10.18 -13.03 -22.10
C SER A 240 8.82 -12.34 -21.88
N PHE A 241 8.39 -11.47 -22.79
CA PHE A 241 7.05 -10.82 -22.72
C PHE A 241 5.93 -11.82 -22.94
N MET A 242 6.16 -12.80 -23.81
CA MET A 242 5.23 -13.90 -24.05
C MET A 242 5.13 -14.82 -22.83
N LEU A 243 6.27 -15.17 -22.21
CA LEU A 243 6.31 -15.95 -20.97
C LEU A 243 5.51 -15.25 -19.86
N GLU A 244 5.74 -13.95 -19.71
CA GLU A 244 5.04 -13.14 -18.72
C GLU A 244 3.52 -13.14 -18.98
N THR A 245 3.10 -12.86 -20.21
CA THR A 245 1.68 -12.83 -20.61
C THR A 245 1.00 -14.19 -20.35
N LEU A 246 1.69 -15.29 -20.66
CA LEU A 246 1.18 -16.64 -20.43
C LEU A 246 1.04 -16.95 -18.94
N SER A 247 2.01 -16.52 -18.12
CA SER A 247 1.94 -16.67 -16.66
C SER A 247 0.75 -15.91 -16.06
N VAL A 248 0.44 -14.70 -16.56
CA VAL A 248 -0.73 -13.91 -16.16
C VAL A 248 -2.03 -14.59 -16.56
N ALA A 249 -2.07 -15.17 -17.77
CA ALA A 249 -3.23 -15.89 -18.26
C ALA A 249 -3.53 -17.13 -17.40
N LEU A 250 -2.49 -17.92 -17.09
CA LEU A 250 -2.61 -19.09 -16.21
C LEU A 250 -3.12 -18.70 -14.83
N LEU A 251 -2.55 -17.65 -14.23
CA LEU A 251 -2.99 -17.14 -12.94
C LEU A 251 -4.42 -16.59 -12.97
N SER A 252 -4.82 -15.94 -14.06
CA SER A 252 -6.23 -15.49 -14.24
C SER A 252 -7.20 -16.67 -14.19
N ILE A 253 -6.85 -17.78 -14.86
CA ILE A 253 -7.67 -18.99 -14.90
C ILE A 253 -7.67 -19.72 -13.54
N SER A 254 -6.50 -19.88 -12.91
CA SER A 254 -6.41 -20.54 -11.60
C SER A 254 -7.15 -19.76 -10.52
N SER A 255 -7.00 -18.43 -10.51
CA SER A 255 -7.63 -17.54 -9.53
C SER A 255 -9.13 -17.56 -9.69
N TYR A 256 -9.64 -17.51 -10.93
CA TYR A 256 -11.07 -17.70 -11.20
C TYR A 256 -11.59 -19.04 -10.66
N ARG A 257 -10.89 -20.15 -10.92
CA ARG A 257 -11.30 -21.48 -10.43
C ARG A 257 -11.29 -21.54 -8.91
N TYR A 258 -10.28 -20.96 -8.26
CA TYR A 258 -10.17 -20.92 -6.81
C TYR A 258 -11.30 -20.11 -6.18
N HIS A 259 -11.45 -18.83 -6.50
CA HIS A 259 -12.51 -17.99 -5.91
C HIS A 259 -13.90 -18.50 -6.26
N ARG A 260 -14.11 -19.06 -7.46
CA ARG A 260 -15.39 -19.68 -7.82
C ARG A 260 -15.67 -20.92 -6.97
N SER A 261 -14.66 -21.72 -6.65
CA SER A 261 -14.81 -22.88 -5.77
C SER A 261 -15.18 -22.46 -4.34
N VAL A 262 -14.53 -21.42 -3.80
CA VAL A 262 -14.85 -20.82 -2.50
C VAL A 262 -16.28 -20.25 -2.50
N TYR A 263 -16.63 -19.47 -3.53
CA TYR A 263 -17.98 -18.93 -3.72
C TYR A 263 -19.04 -20.03 -3.75
N SER A 264 -18.80 -21.11 -4.51
CA SER A 264 -19.74 -22.21 -4.67
C SER A 264 -19.94 -22.99 -3.37
N ALA A 265 -18.86 -23.27 -2.65
CA ALA A 265 -18.89 -23.90 -1.33
C ALA A 265 -19.71 -23.05 -0.34
N TYR A 266 -19.46 -21.74 -0.33
CA TYR A 266 -20.19 -20.82 0.53
C TYR A 266 -21.68 -20.75 0.20
N PHE A 267 -22.02 -20.70 -1.09
CA PHE A 267 -23.42 -20.66 -1.54
C PHE A 267 -24.19 -21.94 -1.21
N GLN A 268 -23.54 -23.10 -1.27
CA GLN A 268 -24.12 -24.39 -0.88
C GLN A 268 -24.41 -24.44 0.62
N LEU A 269 -23.44 -24.07 1.46
CA LEU A 269 -23.62 -24.02 2.93
C LEU A 269 -24.79 -23.12 3.34
N LYS A 270 -24.99 -22.01 2.62
CA LYS A 270 -26.12 -21.10 2.87
C LYS A 270 -27.48 -21.73 2.55
N LYS A 271 -27.57 -22.56 1.51
CA LYS A 271 -28.82 -23.21 1.10
C LYS A 271 -29.26 -24.31 2.07
N GLU A 272 -28.31 -24.95 2.73
CA GLU A 272 -28.58 -26.08 3.63
C GLU A 272 -29.02 -25.65 5.04
N GLU A 273 -29.22 -24.35 5.30
CA GLU A 273 -29.56 -23.77 6.62
C GLU A 273 -28.71 -24.32 7.78
N GLN A 274 -27.50 -24.80 7.48
CA GLN A 274 -26.60 -25.29 8.51
C GLN A 274 -26.17 -24.11 9.37
N SER A 275 -26.61 -24.12 10.63
CA SER A 275 -26.30 -23.14 11.67
C SER A 275 -24.79 -22.98 11.96
N THR A 276 -23.95 -23.80 11.33
CA THR A 276 -22.48 -23.81 11.46
C THR A 276 -21.78 -23.55 10.12
N TYR A 277 -22.09 -22.44 9.45
CA TYR A 277 -21.27 -21.89 8.34
C TYR A 277 -19.78 -21.68 8.71
N LEU A 278 -19.46 -21.71 10.01
CA LEU A 278 -18.12 -21.58 10.58
C LEU A 278 -17.25 -22.83 10.43
N GLN A 279 -17.81 -24.01 10.13
CA GLN A 279 -17.08 -25.30 10.20
C GLN A 279 -16.68 -25.90 8.84
N TYR A 280 -16.79 -25.14 7.75
CA TYR A 280 -16.40 -25.65 6.44
C TYR A 280 -14.89 -25.88 6.36
N ASN A 281 -14.51 -27.13 6.07
CA ASN A 281 -13.11 -27.50 5.91
C ASN A 281 -12.60 -27.09 4.52
N CYS A 282 -11.75 -26.07 4.47
CA CYS A 282 -11.04 -25.62 3.27
C CYS A 282 -10.10 -26.69 2.70
N LEU A 283 -9.71 -27.71 3.48
CA LEU A 283 -8.97 -28.87 2.99
C LEU A 283 -9.85 -29.85 2.19
N SER A 284 -11.12 -29.53 1.96
CA SER A 284 -12.00 -30.31 1.08
C SER A 284 -11.50 -30.34 -0.37
N HIS A 285 -11.71 -31.48 -1.04
CA HIS A 285 -11.07 -31.86 -2.31
C HIS A 285 -11.17 -30.83 -3.46
N PRO A 286 -12.27 -30.08 -3.69
CA PRO A 286 -12.29 -29.10 -4.77
C PRO A 286 -11.62 -27.77 -4.42
N VAL A 287 -11.75 -27.29 -3.18
CA VAL A 287 -11.21 -25.97 -2.78
C VAL A 287 -9.69 -26.02 -2.65
N ILE A 288 -9.17 -27.04 -1.97
CA ILE A 288 -7.73 -27.17 -1.74
C ILE A 288 -6.95 -27.40 -3.04
N SER A 289 -7.51 -28.18 -3.98
CA SER A 289 -6.86 -28.42 -5.27
C SER A 289 -6.77 -27.15 -6.11
N ASN A 290 -7.84 -26.34 -6.13
CA ASN A 290 -7.80 -25.06 -6.85
C ASN A 290 -6.88 -24.06 -6.16
N TYR A 291 -6.84 -24.05 -4.83
CA TYR A 291 -5.91 -23.21 -4.07
C TYR A 291 -4.44 -23.54 -4.37
N MET A 292 -4.07 -24.83 -4.34
CA MET A 292 -2.71 -25.27 -4.68
C MET A 292 -2.32 -24.86 -6.10
N LEU A 293 -3.22 -25.03 -7.07
CA LEU A 293 -2.99 -24.58 -8.45
C LEU A 293 -2.78 -23.07 -8.51
N ASP A 294 -3.59 -22.31 -7.77
CA ASP A 294 -3.49 -20.85 -7.73
C ASP A 294 -2.14 -20.38 -7.15
N ILE A 295 -1.70 -20.98 -6.04
CA ILE A 295 -0.38 -20.72 -5.45
C ILE A 295 0.75 -21.01 -6.44
N VAL A 296 0.71 -22.15 -7.15
CA VAL A 296 1.70 -22.47 -8.19
C VAL A 296 1.71 -21.41 -9.30
N CYS A 297 0.54 -20.97 -9.76
CA CYS A 297 0.42 -19.92 -10.76
C CYS A 297 0.91 -18.54 -10.25
N ILE A 298 0.72 -18.23 -8.96
CA ILE A 298 1.29 -17.02 -8.32
C ILE A 298 2.82 -17.07 -8.36
N HIS A 299 3.42 -18.18 -7.93
CA HIS A 299 4.88 -18.34 -7.98
C HIS A 299 5.41 -18.27 -9.42
N LEU A 300 4.73 -18.89 -10.39
CA LEU A 300 5.11 -18.83 -11.79
C LEU A 300 5.04 -17.40 -12.33
N ARG A 301 3.98 -16.65 -12.00
CA ARG A 301 3.81 -15.25 -12.40
C ARG A 301 4.90 -14.36 -11.82
N SER A 302 5.16 -14.46 -10.51
CA SER A 302 6.19 -13.70 -9.82
C SER A 302 7.56 -13.92 -10.46
N PHE A 303 7.96 -15.18 -10.59
CA PHE A 303 9.23 -15.54 -11.20
C PHE A 303 9.33 -15.06 -12.65
N SER A 304 8.27 -15.22 -13.45
CA SER A 304 8.25 -14.76 -14.85
C SER A 304 8.41 -13.24 -14.96
N SER A 305 7.93 -12.48 -13.98
CA SER A 305 8.08 -11.02 -13.92
C SER A 305 9.53 -10.61 -13.66
N LEU A 306 10.17 -11.23 -12.65
CA LEU A 306 11.60 -11.01 -12.38
C LEU A 306 12.45 -11.46 -13.56
N PHE A 307 12.15 -12.64 -14.13
CA PHE A 307 12.86 -13.15 -15.29
C PHE A 307 12.78 -12.19 -16.47
N ASN A 308 11.59 -11.64 -16.75
CA ASN A 308 11.44 -10.66 -17.82
C ASN A 308 12.25 -9.38 -17.58
N ALA A 309 12.15 -8.80 -16.38
CA ALA A 309 12.93 -7.62 -15.99
C ALA A 309 14.44 -7.88 -16.10
N LEU A 310 14.89 -9.07 -15.66
CA LEU A 310 16.27 -9.52 -15.75
C LEU A 310 16.71 -9.66 -17.21
N THR A 311 15.95 -10.34 -18.07
CA THR A 311 16.30 -10.49 -19.49
C THR A 311 16.37 -9.15 -20.22
N SER A 312 15.45 -8.24 -19.90
CA SER A 312 15.43 -6.89 -20.48
C SER A 312 16.66 -6.10 -20.05
N TYR A 313 17.03 -6.16 -18.76
CA TYR A 313 18.22 -5.52 -18.23
C TYR A 313 19.53 -6.11 -18.78
N LEU A 314 19.65 -7.44 -18.81
CA LEU A 314 20.83 -8.13 -19.32
C LEU A 314 21.05 -7.88 -20.83
N ALA A 315 19.99 -7.61 -21.58
CA ALA A 315 20.10 -7.21 -22.99
C ALA A 315 20.83 -5.86 -23.15
N ILE A 316 20.76 -4.97 -22.16
CA ILE A 316 21.37 -3.63 -22.18
C ILE A 316 22.78 -3.66 -21.54
N CYS A 317 22.98 -4.43 -20.47
CA CYS A 317 24.14 -4.32 -19.59
C CYS A 317 25.16 -5.48 -19.70
N GLN A 318 25.33 -6.05 -20.91
CA GLN A 318 26.14 -7.25 -21.18
C GLN A 318 27.60 -7.18 -20.70
N THR A 319 28.15 -5.98 -20.50
CA THR A 319 29.56 -5.76 -20.12
C THR A 319 29.74 -5.27 -18.67
N SER A 320 28.67 -5.14 -17.89
CA SER A 320 28.76 -4.59 -16.53
C SER A 320 29.25 -5.64 -15.53
N SER A 321 30.04 -5.22 -14.55
CA SER A 321 30.44 -6.05 -13.40
C SER A 321 29.24 -6.56 -12.58
N SER A 322 28.07 -5.94 -12.75
CA SER A 322 26.80 -6.34 -12.12
C SER A 322 26.12 -7.55 -12.77
N PHE A 323 26.56 -7.97 -13.97
CA PHE A 323 25.95 -9.06 -14.74
C PHE A 323 25.80 -10.35 -13.92
N TYR A 324 26.90 -10.82 -13.31
CA TYR A 324 26.90 -12.07 -12.54
C TYR A 324 26.01 -11.99 -11.28
N PHE A 325 25.94 -10.81 -10.65
CA PHE A 325 25.07 -10.59 -9.50
C PHE A 325 23.60 -10.77 -9.87
N PHE A 326 23.17 -10.20 -11.00
CA PHE A 326 21.78 -10.31 -11.44
C PHE A 326 21.41 -11.68 -12.00
N VAL A 327 22.35 -12.38 -12.64
CA VAL A 327 22.16 -13.80 -13.01
C VAL A 327 22.01 -14.67 -11.76
N LEU A 328 22.86 -14.48 -10.74
CA LEU A 328 22.77 -15.19 -9.47
C LEU A 328 21.44 -14.90 -8.76
N LEU A 329 20.97 -13.65 -8.79
CA LEU A 329 19.68 -13.25 -8.26
C LEU A 329 18.53 -14.01 -8.95
N GLY A 330 18.54 -14.10 -10.28
CA GLY A 330 17.52 -14.82 -11.05
C GLY A 330 17.50 -16.32 -10.75
N VAL A 331 18.68 -16.97 -10.71
CA VAL A 331 18.79 -18.39 -10.35
C VAL A 331 18.38 -18.64 -8.90
N GLY A 332 18.82 -17.76 -7.99
CA GLY A 332 18.48 -17.83 -6.57
C GLY A 332 16.98 -17.70 -6.32
N SER A 333 16.33 -16.75 -7.00
CA SER A 333 14.87 -16.60 -7.00
C SER A 333 14.18 -17.88 -7.48
N PHE A 334 14.57 -18.42 -8.65
CA PHE A 334 13.97 -19.66 -9.18
C PHE A 334 14.03 -20.81 -8.16
N LEU A 335 15.21 -21.07 -7.60
CA LEU A 335 15.40 -22.12 -6.60
C LEU A 335 14.54 -21.87 -5.36
N PHE A 336 14.45 -20.62 -4.92
CA PHE A 336 13.67 -20.25 -3.74
C PHE A 336 12.15 -20.41 -3.98
N HIS A 337 11.65 -20.10 -5.18
CA HIS A 337 10.27 -20.39 -5.57
C HIS A 337 9.98 -21.90 -5.56
N VAL A 338 10.86 -22.72 -6.14
CA VAL A 338 10.69 -24.19 -6.19
C VAL A 338 10.70 -24.79 -4.77
N ILE A 339 11.66 -24.38 -3.93
CA ILE A 339 11.77 -24.87 -2.55
C ILE A 339 10.52 -24.48 -1.75
N ASN A 340 10.04 -23.24 -1.85
CA ASN A 340 8.84 -22.83 -1.10
C ASN A 340 7.58 -23.52 -1.60
N MET A 341 7.41 -23.72 -2.90
CA MET A 341 6.29 -24.52 -3.43
C MET A 341 6.32 -25.96 -2.89
N PHE A 342 7.51 -26.58 -2.83
CA PHE A 342 7.67 -27.91 -2.26
C PHE A 342 7.29 -27.94 -0.77
N LEU A 343 7.82 -27.01 0.02
CA LEU A 343 7.51 -26.91 1.46
C LEU A 343 6.03 -26.64 1.72
N PHE A 344 5.40 -25.80 0.90
CA PHE A 344 3.96 -25.53 0.97
C PHE A 344 3.13 -26.79 0.69
N ILE A 345 3.43 -27.51 -0.39
CA ILE A 345 2.72 -28.75 -0.75
C ILE A 345 2.89 -29.79 0.36
N ASP A 346 4.12 -30.00 0.85
CA ASP A 346 4.39 -30.93 1.95
C ASP A 346 3.59 -30.57 3.20
N TYR A 347 3.55 -29.29 3.57
CA TYR A 347 2.78 -28.81 4.71
C TYR A 347 1.27 -29.07 4.54
N ILE A 348 0.69 -28.80 3.37
CA ILE A 348 -0.73 -29.07 3.08
C ILE A 348 -1.04 -30.58 3.16
N LEU A 349 -0.12 -31.43 2.69
CA LEU A 349 -0.25 -32.89 2.82
C LEU A 349 -0.18 -33.35 4.28
N GLN A 350 0.69 -32.75 5.10
CA GLN A 350 0.78 -33.00 6.53
C GLN A 350 -0.49 -32.57 7.28
N LEU A 351 -1.06 -31.41 6.96
CA LEU A 351 -2.34 -30.97 7.52
C LEU A 351 -3.48 -31.93 7.17
N LYS A 352 -3.49 -32.43 5.93
CA LYS A 352 -4.49 -33.40 5.48
C LYS A 352 -4.33 -34.76 6.18
N SER A 353 -3.10 -35.22 6.41
CA SER A 353 -2.83 -36.52 7.04
C SER A 353 -3.13 -36.53 8.53
N THR A 354 -2.95 -35.40 9.21
CA THR A 354 -3.26 -35.22 10.64
C THR A 354 -4.75 -35.03 10.93
N GLY A 355 -5.58 -34.88 9.89
CA GLY A 355 -7.02 -34.66 10.03
C GLY A 355 -7.37 -33.27 10.59
N GLU A 356 -6.42 -32.32 10.55
CA GLU A 356 -6.70 -30.93 10.91
C GLU A 356 -7.81 -30.36 10.01
N LYS A 357 -8.62 -29.45 10.56
CA LYS A 357 -9.66 -28.75 9.80
C LYS A 357 -9.23 -27.31 9.63
N LEU A 358 -9.22 -26.85 8.38
CA LEU A 358 -8.89 -25.49 8.03
C LEU A 358 -10.22 -24.73 7.81
N GLU A 359 -10.74 -24.12 8.87
CA GLU A 359 -12.03 -23.41 8.85
C GLU A 359 -11.95 -22.06 8.10
N LEU A 360 -12.91 -21.79 7.20
CA LEU A 360 -13.05 -20.50 6.51
C LEU A 360 -13.20 -19.30 7.47
N PHE A 361 -13.81 -19.52 8.64
CA PHE A 361 -14.10 -18.50 9.64
C PHE A 361 -13.58 -18.93 11.00
N PRO A 362 -12.28 -18.76 11.24
CA PRO A 362 -11.69 -19.07 12.54
C PRO A 362 -12.42 -18.32 13.67
N GLU A 363 -13.06 -19.03 14.61
CA GLU A 363 -13.56 -18.39 15.82
C GLU A 363 -12.38 -17.75 16.56
N LYS A 364 -12.45 -16.43 16.77
CA LYS A 364 -11.41 -15.58 17.39
C LYS A 364 -10.80 -16.09 18.71
N LYS A 365 -11.37 -17.12 19.33
CA LYS A 365 -11.00 -17.60 20.66
C LYS A 365 -10.23 -18.93 20.70
N LYS A 366 -10.05 -19.65 19.59
CA LYS A 366 -9.53 -21.03 19.65
C LYS A 366 -8.36 -21.40 18.75
N ILE A 367 -7.89 -20.51 17.89
CA ILE A 367 -6.84 -20.89 16.94
C ILE A 367 -5.48 -20.46 17.47
N LYS A 368 -4.59 -21.45 17.66
CA LYS A 368 -3.16 -21.22 17.58
C LYS A 368 -2.90 -20.72 16.17
N TYR A 369 -2.84 -19.39 16.01
CA TYR A 369 -2.63 -18.69 14.75
C TYR A 369 -1.33 -19.10 14.03
N ASP A 370 -0.46 -19.85 14.72
CA ASP A 370 0.83 -20.32 14.23
C ASP A 370 0.74 -21.08 12.89
N ASN A 371 -0.30 -21.91 12.66
CA ASN A 371 -0.37 -22.73 11.44
C ASN A 371 -0.75 -21.93 10.18
N TYR A 372 -1.73 -21.03 10.26
CA TYR A 372 -2.13 -20.19 9.12
C TYR A 372 -1.07 -19.13 8.79
N ASP A 373 -0.50 -18.50 9.82
CA ASP A 373 0.57 -17.52 9.65
C ASP A 373 1.79 -18.14 8.98
N ASN A 374 2.10 -19.42 9.25
CA ASN A 374 3.21 -20.12 8.62
C ASN A 374 2.95 -20.41 7.13
N ILE A 375 1.73 -20.81 6.74
CA ILE A 375 1.37 -21.03 5.33
C ILE A 375 1.56 -19.74 4.52
N ASP A 376 0.96 -18.65 5.00
CA ASP A 376 0.95 -17.39 4.27
C ASP A 376 2.35 -16.78 4.20
N ARG A 377 3.14 -16.88 5.28
CA ARG A 377 4.53 -16.40 5.29
C ARG A 377 5.44 -17.17 4.34
N LEU A 378 5.35 -18.51 4.31
CA LEU A 378 6.16 -19.35 3.40
C LEU A 378 5.92 -19.00 1.92
N ASN A 379 4.67 -18.67 1.56
CA ASN A 379 4.33 -18.30 0.19
C ASN A 379 4.76 -16.88 -0.20
N LEU A 380 4.81 -15.96 0.77
CA LEU A 380 5.12 -14.54 0.52
C LEU A 380 6.62 -14.23 0.39
N TYR A 381 7.51 -15.01 1.03
CA TYR A 381 8.94 -14.70 1.02
C TYR A 381 9.58 -14.68 -0.38
N PRO A 382 9.31 -15.65 -1.28
CA PRO A 382 9.91 -15.62 -2.62
C PRO A 382 9.45 -14.43 -3.45
N ILE A 383 8.15 -14.13 -3.35
CA ILE A 383 7.55 -12.99 -4.01
C ILE A 383 8.22 -11.70 -3.54
N PHE A 384 8.44 -11.53 -2.23
CA PHE A 384 9.15 -10.38 -1.68
C PHE A 384 10.58 -10.25 -2.22
N LEU A 385 11.30 -11.37 -2.39
CA LEU A 385 12.66 -11.36 -2.93
C LEU A 385 12.68 -10.94 -4.41
N ASP A 386 11.72 -11.43 -5.22
CA ASP A 386 11.57 -11.02 -6.62
C ASP A 386 11.32 -9.52 -6.75
N ILE A 387 10.46 -8.99 -5.88
CA ILE A 387 10.12 -7.57 -5.84
C ILE A 387 11.35 -6.71 -5.54
N VAL A 388 12.12 -7.09 -4.51
CA VAL A 388 13.37 -6.40 -4.18
C VAL A 388 14.35 -6.52 -5.33
N GLY A 389 14.41 -7.69 -5.98
CA GLY A 389 15.25 -7.92 -7.15
C GLY A 389 14.93 -7.00 -8.32
N ILE A 390 13.64 -6.88 -8.67
CA ILE A 390 13.14 -5.95 -9.70
C ILE A 390 13.48 -4.51 -9.30
N GLY A 391 13.24 -4.12 -8.06
CA GLY A 391 13.60 -2.78 -7.55
C GLY A 391 15.09 -2.47 -7.71
N LEU A 392 15.97 -3.42 -7.41
CA LEU A 392 17.42 -3.28 -7.57
C LEU A 392 17.86 -3.19 -9.03
N ILE A 393 17.26 -3.99 -9.92
CA ILE A 393 17.52 -3.91 -11.37
C ILE A 393 17.20 -2.50 -11.88
N LEU A 394 16.04 -1.98 -11.50
CA LEU A 394 15.55 -0.70 -12.00
C LEU A 394 16.22 0.50 -11.34
N TYR A 395 16.69 0.38 -10.11
CA TYR A 395 17.50 1.42 -9.47
C TYR A 395 18.74 1.78 -10.31
N GLN A 396 19.28 0.84 -11.09
CA GLN A 396 20.45 1.08 -11.92
C GLN A 396 20.16 1.84 -13.22
N HIS A 397 18.88 2.04 -13.59
CA HIS A 397 18.52 2.72 -14.82
C HIS A 397 17.81 4.06 -14.55
N PRO A 398 18.43 5.22 -14.85
CA PRO A 398 17.91 6.54 -14.46
C PRO A 398 16.49 6.82 -14.94
N SER A 399 16.13 6.39 -16.16
CA SER A 399 14.79 6.62 -16.71
C SER A 399 13.71 5.72 -16.11
N SER A 400 14.08 4.61 -15.47
CA SER A 400 13.12 3.71 -14.82
C SER A 400 13.05 3.91 -13.30
N PHE A 401 13.88 4.79 -12.74
CA PHE A 401 13.90 5.11 -11.31
C PHE A 401 12.52 5.55 -10.75
N PRO A 402 11.75 6.44 -11.40
CA PRO A 402 10.42 6.79 -10.89
C PRO A 402 9.47 5.58 -10.87
N THR A 403 9.54 4.75 -11.91
CA THR A 403 8.68 3.56 -12.06
C THR A 403 9.09 2.44 -11.10
N SER A 404 10.38 2.30 -10.79
CA SER A 404 10.89 1.34 -9.81
C SER A 404 10.42 1.65 -8.41
N LEU A 405 10.43 2.93 -8.06
CA LEU A 405 9.96 3.38 -6.77
C LEU A 405 8.44 3.27 -6.67
N TYR A 406 7.71 3.48 -7.77
CA TYR A 406 6.28 3.16 -7.83
C TYR A 406 6.02 1.69 -7.54
N HIS A 407 6.79 0.82 -8.18
CA HIS A 407 6.67 -0.62 -7.96
C HIS A 407 6.96 -0.98 -6.50
N MET A 408 8.09 -0.55 -5.94
CA MET A 408 8.43 -0.78 -4.51
C MET A 408 7.35 -0.25 -3.57
N PHE A 409 6.79 0.90 -3.90
CA PHE A 409 5.74 1.50 -3.10
C PHE A 409 4.44 0.71 -3.14
N LEU A 410 4.00 0.29 -4.33
CA LEU A 410 2.80 -0.52 -4.50
C LEU A 410 2.88 -1.80 -3.66
N HIS A 411 4.06 -2.41 -3.60
CA HIS A 411 4.35 -3.57 -2.76
C HIS A 411 4.24 -3.30 -1.27
N LEU A 412 4.70 -2.14 -0.83
CA LEU A 412 4.51 -1.72 0.55
C LEU A 412 3.02 -1.55 0.88
N VAL A 413 2.22 -1.05 -0.06
CA VAL A 413 0.75 -0.97 0.10
C VAL A 413 0.13 -2.36 0.21
N MET A 414 0.56 -3.30 -0.63
CA MET A 414 0.08 -4.67 -0.60
C MET A 414 0.45 -5.34 0.73
N ALA A 415 1.70 -5.20 1.20
CA ALA A 415 2.16 -5.73 2.48
C ALA A 415 1.38 -5.13 3.68
N ILE A 416 1.13 -3.81 3.68
CA ILE A 416 0.29 -3.18 4.71
C ILE A 416 -1.14 -3.74 4.63
N SER A 417 -1.67 -3.92 3.42
CA SER A 417 -3.04 -4.42 3.21
C SER A 417 -3.22 -5.85 3.73
N THR A 418 -2.22 -6.73 3.56
CA THR A 418 -2.26 -8.10 4.09
C THR A 418 -2.17 -8.15 5.62
N MET A 419 -1.53 -7.17 6.26
CA MET A 419 -1.48 -7.05 7.72
C MET A 419 -2.80 -6.58 8.36
N ILE A 420 -3.75 -6.03 7.58
CA ILE A 420 -5.03 -5.52 8.11
C ILE A 420 -6.04 -6.67 8.27
N GLN A 421 -6.21 -7.14 9.51
CA GLN A 421 -7.19 -8.18 9.84
C GLN A 421 -8.63 -7.65 10.04
N PRO A 422 -9.67 -8.43 9.67
CA PRO A 422 -9.58 -9.67 8.89
C PRO A 422 -9.20 -9.37 7.44
N PHE A 423 -8.30 -10.16 6.86
CA PHE A 423 -7.86 -10.02 5.47
C PHE A 423 -8.95 -10.45 4.46
N LEU A 424 -9.94 -11.22 4.91
CA LEU A 424 -11.13 -11.59 4.16
C LEU A 424 -12.02 -10.36 3.86
N TYR A 425 -12.96 -10.50 2.92
CA TYR A 425 -13.85 -9.43 2.43
C TYR A 425 -13.12 -8.41 1.54
N LEU A 426 -13.46 -7.11 1.66
CA LEU A 426 -12.98 -6.04 0.79
C LEU A 426 -11.46 -5.88 0.76
N ASN A 427 -10.73 -6.31 1.80
CA ASN A 427 -9.27 -6.26 1.81
C ASN A 427 -8.66 -7.21 0.75
N HIS A 428 -9.27 -8.37 0.54
CA HIS A 428 -8.88 -9.33 -0.49
C HIS A 428 -9.17 -8.79 -1.90
N ALA A 429 -10.38 -8.27 -2.11
CA ALA A 429 -10.74 -7.59 -3.37
C ALA A 429 -9.82 -6.39 -3.66
N TRP A 430 -9.46 -5.63 -2.63
CA TRP A 430 -8.50 -4.53 -2.73
C TRP A 430 -7.11 -5.01 -3.12
N LEU A 431 -6.63 -6.15 -2.57
CA LEU A 431 -5.36 -6.74 -2.99
C LEU A 431 -5.38 -7.07 -4.49
N HIS A 432 -6.46 -7.62 -5.03
CA HIS A 432 -6.57 -7.89 -6.47
C HIS A 432 -6.50 -6.60 -7.32
N CYS A 433 -7.09 -5.50 -6.84
CA CYS A 433 -6.92 -4.20 -7.49
C CYS A 433 -5.46 -3.74 -7.47
N LEU A 434 -4.75 -3.93 -6.37
CA LEU A 434 -3.32 -3.59 -6.26
C LEU A 434 -2.46 -4.47 -7.18
N LEU A 435 -2.74 -5.78 -7.28
CA LEU A 435 -2.05 -6.70 -8.20
C LEU A 435 -2.28 -6.34 -9.68
N PHE A 436 -3.47 -5.80 -10.01
CA PHE A 436 -3.72 -5.24 -11.34
C PHE A 436 -2.85 -4.01 -11.62
N MET A 437 -2.80 -3.07 -10.67
CA MET A 437 -1.90 -1.91 -10.78
C MET A 437 -0.44 -2.35 -10.89
N GLU A 438 -0.04 -3.41 -10.19
CA GLU A 438 1.32 -3.94 -10.23
C GLU A 438 1.66 -4.45 -11.63
N THR A 439 0.72 -5.18 -12.24
CA THR A 439 0.87 -5.67 -13.60
C THR A 439 1.05 -4.51 -14.58
N LEU A 440 0.27 -3.43 -14.45
CA LEU A 440 0.44 -2.22 -15.28
C LEU A 440 1.83 -1.60 -15.11
N CYS A 441 2.34 -1.53 -13.87
CA CYS A 441 3.69 -1.02 -13.58
C CYS A 441 4.75 -1.86 -14.27
N LEU A 442 4.71 -3.17 -14.03
CA LEU A 442 5.70 -4.12 -14.54
C LEU A 442 5.74 -4.12 -16.06
N CYS A 443 4.58 -4.15 -16.73
CA CYS A 443 4.54 -4.07 -18.18
C CYS A 443 5.11 -2.75 -18.72
N SER A 444 4.78 -1.63 -18.07
CA SER A 444 5.32 -0.32 -18.46
C SER A 444 6.84 -0.26 -18.28
N ILE A 445 7.35 -0.82 -17.18
CA ILE A 445 8.78 -0.94 -16.90
C ILE A 445 9.49 -1.74 -18.00
N ASN A 446 8.95 -2.91 -18.33
CA ASN A 446 9.57 -3.81 -19.29
C ASN A 446 9.60 -3.19 -20.70
N ASN A 447 8.56 -2.44 -21.07
CA ASN A 447 8.57 -1.65 -22.31
C ASN A 447 9.68 -0.58 -22.29
N ILE A 448 9.82 0.18 -21.19
CA ILE A 448 10.87 1.21 -21.03
C ILE A 448 12.29 0.62 -21.11
N LEU A 449 12.50 -0.60 -20.59
CA LEU A 449 13.80 -1.26 -20.66
C LEU A 449 14.15 -1.78 -22.06
N VAL A 450 13.17 -1.91 -22.94
CA VAL A 450 13.35 -2.50 -24.27
C VAL A 450 13.42 -1.44 -25.38
N GLU A 451 12.78 -0.28 -25.17
CA GLU A 451 13.01 0.97 -25.90
C GLU A 451 14.41 1.53 -25.63
#